data_AF-A0A842PK88-F1
#
_entry.id   AF-A0A842PK88-F1
#
_cell.length_a   1.000
_cell.length_b   1.000
_cell.length_c   1.000
_cell.angle_alpha   90.00
_cell.angle_beta   90.00
_cell.angle_gamma   90.00
#
_symmetry.space_group_name_H-M   'P 1'
#
loop_
_entity.id
_entity.type
_entity.pdbx_description
1 polymer ?
#
loop_
_entity_poly.entity_id
_entity_poly.type
_entity_poly.pdbx_seq_one_letter_code
_entity_poly.pdbx_strand_id
1 'polypeptide(L)'
;CSLCGQYPAKERESPPEGILWLCASCKQKRTCSRWLRIHDSIANTIKESRPKVNEVKFPEQFEQFEKIGKESRIEGYMGYVVADGNRMGEKIKLHEVSSTADRYHDFSEKVKECTDEALVEAIIESVPKTFDKRDNSVFLPVLVLILGGDDMTLVTTAESALPLAAKFSQKFQQKTKEKGIPEISMSVGVVISKIAFPIFSYAKLGEELLKSAKRLSREMRKGGKEVGAIDFMVVTSPSTQSLEEVRKDSFYYEKKDTSERFWLTARPYTTTESDYDFNLEKMLNFTRQFKNSDFPRTRLKAMERYLRMGKGNSILEFCTMRLRLKETKETKETHYGLLNEFISTFKLHEQMPWRIEKDNAGEYFLTNFLDLVEIYEFVQGGKQ
;
A
#
# COMPACT_ATOMS: atom_id res chain seq x y z
N CYS A 1 -16.10 -16.29 28.43
CA CYS A 1 -15.97 -15.02 27.71
C CYS A 1 -16.34 -15.27 26.26
N SER A 2 -17.33 -14.56 25.73
CA SER A 2 -17.85 -14.72 24.37
C SER A 2 -16.82 -14.32 23.30
N LEU A 3 -15.83 -13.50 23.68
CA LEU A 3 -14.80 -13.02 22.75
C LEU A 3 -13.59 -13.97 22.67
N CYS A 4 -12.94 -14.25 23.80
CA CYS A 4 -11.72 -15.06 23.80
C CYS A 4 -11.93 -16.56 24.02
N GLY A 5 -13.10 -16.98 24.52
CA GLY A 5 -13.35 -18.38 24.92
C GLY A 5 -12.52 -18.89 26.11
N GLN A 6 -11.49 -18.17 26.55
CA GLN A 6 -10.48 -18.66 27.51
C GLN A 6 -10.81 -18.39 28.99
N TYR A 7 -11.45 -17.27 29.30
CA TYR A 7 -11.69 -16.84 30.68
C TYR A 7 -13.19 -16.76 31.02
N PRO A 8 -13.59 -16.96 32.29
CA PRO A 8 -14.97 -16.73 32.73
C PRO A 8 -15.44 -15.32 32.39
N ALA A 9 -16.69 -15.19 31.96
CA ALA A 9 -17.27 -13.86 31.78
C ALA A 9 -17.45 -13.19 33.16
N LYS A 10 -17.06 -11.93 33.25
CA LYS A 10 -17.21 -11.12 34.46
C LYS A 10 -18.32 -10.08 34.30
N GLU A 11 -18.51 -9.57 33.08
CA GLU A 11 -19.41 -8.46 32.81
C GLU A 11 -20.17 -8.67 31.50
N ARG A 12 -21.33 -8.02 31.42
CA ARG A 12 -22.25 -8.07 30.28
C ARG A 12 -22.19 -6.74 29.54
N GLU A 13 -21.94 -6.79 28.23
CA GLU A 13 -22.18 -5.69 27.31
C GLU A 13 -23.38 -6.02 26.41
N SER A 14 -24.14 -5.01 26.01
CA SER A 14 -25.29 -5.18 25.11
C SER A 14 -25.14 -4.25 23.89
N PRO A 15 -24.18 -4.52 22.98
CA PRO A 15 -24.13 -3.84 21.70
C PRO A 15 -25.37 -4.15 20.82
N PRO A 16 -25.57 -3.41 19.71
CA PRO A 16 -26.70 -3.60 18.80
C PRO A 16 -26.84 -5.03 18.26
N GLU A 17 -25.72 -5.74 18.14
CA GLU A 17 -25.61 -7.10 17.59
C GLU A 17 -26.01 -8.20 18.59
N GLY A 18 -26.26 -7.87 19.87
CA GLY A 18 -26.70 -8.81 20.90
C GLY A 18 -25.93 -8.73 22.22
N ILE A 19 -26.23 -9.64 23.15
CA ILE A 19 -25.60 -9.65 24.47
C ILE A 19 -24.24 -10.35 24.41
N LEU A 20 -23.18 -9.63 24.74
CA LEU A 20 -21.82 -10.15 24.86
C LEU A 20 -21.40 -10.29 26.33
N TRP A 21 -21.05 -11.50 26.73
CA TRP A 21 -20.48 -11.79 28.05
C TRP A 21 -18.96 -11.76 27.99
N LEU A 22 -18.31 -10.74 28.55
CA LEU A 22 -16.86 -10.51 28.43
C LEU A 22 -16.13 -10.83 29.75
N CYS A 23 -14.92 -11.37 29.68
CA CYS A 23 -14.02 -11.40 30.84
C CYS A 23 -13.42 -10.00 31.08
N ALA A 24 -12.88 -9.77 32.28
CA ALA A 24 -12.27 -8.50 32.66
C ALA A 24 -11.20 -8.03 31.65
N SER A 25 -10.32 -8.93 31.21
CA SER A 25 -9.27 -8.61 30.23
C SER A 25 -9.85 -8.24 28.87
N CYS A 26 -10.83 -8.99 28.35
CA CYS A 26 -11.47 -8.68 27.07
C CYS A 26 -12.25 -7.36 27.11
N LYS A 27 -12.92 -7.07 28.23
CA LYS A 27 -13.59 -5.79 28.42
C LYS A 27 -12.58 -4.64 28.47
N GLN A 28 -11.53 -4.77 29.28
CA GLN A 28 -10.48 -3.76 29.37
C GLN A 28 -9.80 -3.52 28.01
N LYS A 29 -9.53 -4.59 27.26
CA LYS A 29 -9.01 -4.50 25.88
C LYS A 29 -9.97 -3.77 24.94
N ARG A 30 -11.29 -3.94 25.12
CA ARG A 30 -12.31 -3.21 24.36
C ARG A 30 -12.36 -1.73 24.75
N THR A 31 -12.52 -1.43 26.03
CA THR A 31 -12.66 -0.06 26.56
C THR A 31 -11.40 0.77 26.40
N CYS A 32 -10.22 0.15 26.42
CA CYS A 32 -8.93 0.81 26.22
C CYS A 32 -8.35 0.56 24.83
N SER A 33 -9.15 0.07 23.87
CA SER A 33 -8.63 -0.19 22.53
C SER A 33 -8.13 1.13 21.92
N ARG A 34 -6.84 1.16 21.59
CA ARG A 34 -6.19 2.23 20.81
C ARG A 34 -7.00 2.58 19.56
N TRP A 35 -7.69 1.57 19.01
CA TRP A 35 -8.63 1.69 17.90
C TRP A 35 -9.79 2.66 18.13
N LEU A 36 -10.46 2.63 19.28
CA LEU A 36 -11.54 3.58 19.57
C LEU A 36 -11.05 5.03 19.53
N ARG A 37 -9.85 5.29 20.05
CA ARG A 37 -9.23 6.62 19.99
C ARG A 37 -8.96 7.07 18.55
N ILE A 38 -8.60 6.15 17.67
CA ILE A 38 -8.36 6.46 16.25
C ILE A 38 -9.66 6.72 15.52
N HIS A 39 -10.70 5.92 15.78
CA HIS A 39 -12.05 6.22 15.29
C HIS A 39 -12.52 7.60 15.73
N ASP A 40 -12.36 7.93 17.01
CA ASP A 40 -12.73 9.24 17.54
C ASP A 40 -11.92 10.36 16.88
N SER A 41 -10.60 10.17 16.72
CA SER A 41 -9.74 11.15 16.06
C SER A 41 -10.14 11.36 14.59
N ILE A 42 -10.38 10.29 13.84
CA ILE A 42 -10.86 10.36 12.45
C ILE A 42 -12.22 11.05 12.40
N ALA A 43 -13.15 10.67 13.28
CA ALA A 43 -14.50 11.21 13.33
C ALA A 43 -14.48 12.72 13.63
N ASN A 44 -13.65 13.15 14.57
CA ASN A 44 -13.49 14.56 14.92
C ASN A 44 -12.93 15.37 13.75
N THR A 45 -11.85 14.91 13.11
CA THR A 45 -11.27 15.63 11.96
C THR A 45 -12.25 15.70 10.77
N ILE A 46 -13.06 14.66 10.55
CA ILE A 46 -14.11 14.70 9.52
C ILE A 46 -15.22 15.70 9.90
N LYS A 47 -15.64 15.73 11.16
CA LYS A 47 -16.67 16.67 11.65
C LYS A 47 -16.20 18.13 11.62
N GLU A 48 -14.93 18.39 11.93
CA GLU A 48 -14.32 19.72 11.82
C GLU A 48 -14.34 20.22 10.37
N SER A 49 -14.00 19.36 9.41
CA SER A 49 -14.03 19.70 7.98
C SER A 49 -15.46 19.69 7.38
N ARG A 50 -16.39 18.95 7.98
CA ARG A 50 -17.80 18.85 7.55
C ARG A 50 -18.76 18.85 8.75
N PRO A 51 -19.11 20.03 9.30
CA PRO A 51 -19.92 20.13 10.53
C PRO A 51 -21.33 19.54 10.44
N LYS A 52 -21.84 19.30 9.21
CA LYS A 52 -23.15 18.67 8.97
C LYS A 52 -23.16 17.15 9.17
N VAL A 53 -21.99 16.52 9.36
CA VAL A 53 -21.88 15.08 9.58
C VAL A 53 -22.27 14.76 11.02
N ASN A 54 -23.35 14.01 11.20
CA ASN A 54 -23.84 13.59 12.51
C ASN A 54 -22.94 12.48 13.09
N GLU A 55 -22.60 11.49 12.26
CA GLU A 55 -21.93 10.26 12.66
C GLU A 55 -20.91 9.80 11.61
N VAL A 56 -19.81 9.21 12.06
CA VAL A 56 -18.84 8.53 11.20
C VAL A 56 -18.89 7.04 11.53
N LYS A 57 -19.20 6.22 10.53
CA LYS A 57 -19.38 4.77 10.62
C LYS A 57 -18.21 4.03 10.00
N PHE A 58 -17.85 2.92 10.61
CA PHE A 58 -16.79 2.01 10.17
C PHE A 58 -17.38 0.59 9.98
N PRO A 59 -16.67 -0.35 9.32
CA PRO A 59 -17.14 -1.72 9.17
C PRO A 59 -17.26 -2.43 10.54
N GLU A 60 -18.49 -2.73 10.95
CA GLU A 60 -18.81 -3.44 12.21
C GLU A 60 -18.70 -4.96 12.09
N GLN A 61 -18.64 -5.68 13.23
CA GLN A 61 -18.04 -7.01 13.43
C GLN A 61 -18.54 -8.12 12.48
N PHE A 62 -19.78 -8.04 12.02
CA PHE A 62 -20.34 -8.97 11.04
C PHE A 62 -20.33 -8.33 9.63
N GLU A 63 -19.86 -9.07 8.62
CA GLU A 63 -19.76 -8.65 7.21
C GLU A 63 -18.73 -7.53 6.91
N GLN A 64 -17.72 -7.35 7.77
CA GLN A 64 -16.69 -6.30 7.63
C GLN A 64 -16.05 -6.24 6.24
N PHE A 65 -15.60 -7.40 5.74
CA PHE A 65 -14.93 -7.49 4.44
C PHE A 65 -15.91 -7.35 3.28
N GLU A 66 -17.16 -7.78 3.42
CA GLU A 66 -18.17 -7.63 2.38
C GLU A 66 -18.54 -6.17 2.18
N LYS A 67 -18.71 -5.40 3.26
CA LYS A 67 -18.95 -3.96 3.19
C LYS A 67 -17.78 -3.23 2.52
N ILE A 68 -16.54 -3.57 2.88
CA ILE A 68 -15.34 -3.03 2.21
C ILE A 68 -15.32 -3.41 0.72
N GLY A 69 -15.64 -4.67 0.39
CA GLY A 69 -15.69 -5.15 -0.99
C GLY A 69 -16.77 -4.46 -1.83
N LYS A 70 -17.91 -4.11 -1.23
CA LYS A 70 -19.01 -3.36 -1.87
C LYS A 70 -18.64 -1.90 -2.12
N GLU A 71 -17.91 -1.27 -1.21
CA GLU A 71 -17.43 0.11 -1.37
C GLU A 71 -16.20 0.21 -2.28
N SER A 72 -15.51 -0.90 -2.57
CA SER A 72 -14.37 -0.86 -3.47
C SER A 72 -14.81 -0.59 -4.90
N ARG A 73 -14.02 0.20 -5.61
CA ARG A 73 -14.27 0.54 -7.01
C ARG A 73 -14.41 -0.70 -7.90
N ILE A 74 -13.64 -1.74 -7.61
CA ILE A 74 -13.79 -3.04 -8.25
C ILE A 74 -14.51 -3.91 -7.24
N GLU A 75 -15.80 -4.10 -7.48
CA GLU A 75 -16.67 -4.80 -6.54
C GLU A 75 -16.10 -6.17 -6.16
N GLY A 76 -16.11 -6.45 -4.87
CA GLY A 76 -15.62 -7.70 -4.30
C GLY A 76 -14.10 -7.78 -4.16
N TYR A 77 -13.34 -6.71 -4.42
CA TYR A 77 -11.91 -6.62 -4.08
C TYR A 77 -11.68 -5.83 -2.79
N MET A 78 -10.60 -6.18 -2.09
CA MET A 78 -10.09 -5.42 -0.95
C MET A 78 -8.55 -5.43 -0.95
N GLY A 79 -7.99 -4.45 -0.24
CA GLY A 79 -6.56 -4.41 0.06
C GLY A 79 -6.28 -4.73 1.52
N TYR A 80 -5.29 -5.58 1.74
CA TYR A 80 -4.71 -5.88 3.04
C TYR A 80 -3.34 -5.21 3.12
N VAL A 81 -3.13 -4.41 4.16
CA VAL A 81 -1.91 -3.63 4.36
C VAL A 81 -1.29 -4.05 5.68
N VAL A 82 -0.02 -4.44 5.66
CA VAL A 82 0.79 -4.71 6.86
C VAL A 82 2.04 -3.84 6.82
N ALA A 83 2.35 -3.18 7.94
CA ALA A 83 3.50 -2.30 8.09
C ALA A 83 4.21 -2.55 9.41
N ASP A 84 5.51 -2.32 9.43
CA ASP A 84 6.40 -2.52 10.58
C ASP A 84 7.57 -1.52 10.52
N GLY A 85 7.99 -1.05 11.69
CA GLY A 85 9.06 -0.07 11.85
C GLY A 85 10.45 -0.65 11.58
N ASN A 86 11.21 0.02 10.72
CA ASN A 86 12.55 -0.44 10.39
C ASN A 86 13.51 -0.24 11.56
N ARG A 87 14.18 -1.34 11.94
CA ARG A 87 15.29 -1.36 12.90
C ARG A 87 14.94 -0.81 14.29
N MET A 88 13.68 -0.92 14.74
CA MET A 88 13.28 -0.45 16.06
C MET A 88 14.16 -0.97 17.20
N GLY A 89 14.58 -2.23 17.15
CA GLY A 89 15.51 -2.80 18.13
C GLY A 89 16.89 -2.13 18.16
N GLU A 90 17.39 -1.60 17.04
CA GLU A 90 18.63 -0.81 17.00
C GLU A 90 18.40 0.58 17.59
N LYS A 91 17.24 1.20 17.30
CA LYS A 91 16.88 2.54 17.80
C LYS A 91 16.69 2.53 19.32
N ILE A 92 16.07 1.50 19.86
CA ILE A 92 15.90 1.32 21.31
C ILE A 92 17.26 1.21 22.02
N LYS A 93 18.28 0.60 21.39
CA LYS A 93 19.63 0.46 21.95
C LYS A 93 20.45 1.76 21.95
N LEU A 94 20.00 2.81 21.26
CA LEU A 94 20.69 4.09 21.29
C LEU A 94 20.72 4.63 22.72
N HIS A 95 21.84 5.20 23.13
CA HIS A 95 22.01 5.72 24.50
C HIS A 95 20.98 6.82 24.81
N GLU A 96 20.58 7.58 23.79
CA GLU A 96 19.54 8.61 23.88
C GLU A 96 18.14 8.04 24.17
N VAL A 97 17.92 6.73 24.01
CA VAL A 97 16.64 6.04 24.26
C VAL A 97 16.74 5.13 25.50
N SER A 98 17.80 4.32 25.60
CA SER A 98 17.92 3.25 26.60
C SER A 98 18.54 3.66 27.95
N SER A 99 19.00 4.90 28.10
CA SER A 99 19.75 5.31 29.30
C SER A 99 18.91 5.35 30.59
N THR A 100 17.59 5.57 30.49
CA THR A 100 16.67 5.52 31.64
C THR A 100 15.31 4.96 31.24
N ALA A 101 14.56 4.45 32.22
CA ALA A 101 13.18 3.99 32.00
C ALA A 101 12.28 5.11 31.46
N ASP A 102 12.45 6.34 31.96
CA ASP A 102 11.66 7.50 31.53
C ASP A 102 11.93 7.86 30.06
N ARG A 103 13.18 7.78 29.59
CA ARG A 103 13.52 8.04 28.18
C ARG A 103 12.97 6.96 27.26
N TYR A 104 12.99 5.70 27.70
CA TYR A 104 12.36 4.62 26.96
C TYR A 104 10.84 4.81 26.87
N HIS A 105 10.20 5.22 27.98
CA HIS A 105 8.77 5.51 28.03
C HIS A 105 8.40 6.67 27.09
N ASP A 106 9.12 7.80 27.18
CA ASP A 106 8.92 8.97 26.31
C ASP A 106 9.11 8.62 24.83
N PHE A 107 10.15 7.86 24.49
CA PHE A 107 10.35 7.36 23.13
C PHE A 107 9.17 6.48 22.67
N SER A 108 8.74 5.53 23.50
CA SER A 108 7.63 4.64 23.17
C SER A 108 6.30 5.39 23.00
N GLU A 109 6.03 6.41 23.83
CA GLU A 109 4.85 7.26 23.70
C GLU A 109 4.90 8.09 22.41
N LYS A 110 6.04 8.72 22.11
CA LYS A 110 6.22 9.50 20.88
C LYS A 110 6.07 8.65 19.62
N VAL A 111 6.64 7.43 19.60
CA VAL A 111 6.45 6.49 18.47
C VAL A 111 4.97 6.15 18.30
N LYS A 112 4.27 5.87 19.40
CA LYS A 112 2.85 5.58 19.38
C LYS A 112 2.03 6.74 18.82
N GLU A 113 2.30 7.97 19.26
CA GLU A 113 1.67 9.19 18.75
C GLU A 113 1.95 9.39 17.25
N CYS A 114 3.21 9.24 16.82
CA CYS A 114 3.59 9.32 15.41
C CYS A 114 2.80 8.33 14.56
N THR A 115 2.66 7.08 15.02
CA THR A 115 1.87 6.06 14.32
C THR A 115 0.38 6.42 14.28
N ASP A 116 -0.20 6.88 15.40
CA ASP A 116 -1.63 7.22 15.48
C ASP A 116 -1.96 8.39 14.55
N GLU A 117 -1.20 9.48 14.66
CA GLU A 117 -1.40 10.66 13.83
C GLU A 117 -1.15 10.35 12.34
N ALA A 118 -0.09 9.61 12.00
CA ALA A 118 0.21 9.23 10.62
C ALA A 118 -0.91 8.38 10.01
N LEU A 119 -1.49 7.47 10.79
CA LEU A 119 -2.57 6.60 10.35
C LEU A 119 -3.87 7.40 10.12
N VAL A 120 -4.21 8.29 11.07
CA VAL A 120 -5.39 9.16 10.93
C VAL A 120 -5.29 10.01 9.66
N GLU A 121 -4.16 10.68 9.44
CA GLU A 121 -3.93 11.48 8.23
C GLU A 121 -3.99 10.62 6.95
N ALA A 122 -3.31 9.47 6.94
CA ALA A 122 -3.29 8.58 5.77
C ALA A 122 -4.69 8.07 5.41
N ILE A 123 -5.52 7.72 6.41
CA ILE A 123 -6.91 7.29 6.23
C ILE A 123 -7.74 8.44 5.67
N ILE A 124 -7.68 9.62 6.29
CA ILE A 124 -8.46 10.79 5.89
C ILE A 124 -8.11 11.20 4.45
N GLU A 125 -6.86 11.09 4.04
CA GLU A 125 -6.48 11.51 2.70
C GLU A 125 -6.61 10.43 1.61
N SER A 126 -6.75 9.14 1.95
CA SER A 126 -6.69 8.04 0.96
C SER A 126 -7.96 7.20 0.86
N VAL A 127 -8.76 7.12 1.94
CA VAL A 127 -9.95 6.26 1.98
C VAL A 127 -11.17 7.03 1.47
N PRO A 128 -11.96 6.46 0.54
CA PRO A 128 -13.20 7.07 0.07
C PRO A 128 -14.18 7.26 1.23
N LYS A 129 -14.97 8.33 1.16
CA LYS A 129 -15.96 8.68 2.19
C LYS A 129 -17.32 8.68 1.54
N THR A 130 -18.14 7.71 1.91
CA THR A 130 -19.50 7.57 1.37
C THR A 130 -20.47 8.28 2.30
N PHE A 131 -21.18 9.29 1.79
CA PHE A 131 -22.12 10.08 2.59
C PHE A 131 -23.54 9.56 2.45
N ASP A 132 -24.17 9.17 3.56
CA ASP A 132 -25.60 8.86 3.60
C ASP A 132 -26.39 10.11 3.97
N LYS A 133 -27.20 10.60 3.02
CA LYS A 133 -28.02 11.79 3.19
C LYS A 133 -29.19 11.60 4.16
N ARG A 134 -29.59 10.36 4.45
CA ARG A 134 -30.78 10.08 5.27
C ARG A 134 -30.55 10.39 6.74
N ASP A 135 -29.35 10.13 7.24
CA ASP A 135 -28.95 10.35 8.63
C ASP A 135 -27.76 11.32 8.77
N ASN A 136 -27.29 11.89 7.66
CA ASN A 136 -26.06 12.68 7.56
C ASN A 136 -24.84 11.95 8.14
N SER A 137 -24.73 10.64 7.92
CA SER A 137 -23.57 9.85 8.32
C SER A 137 -22.54 9.73 7.19
N VAL A 138 -21.27 9.51 7.56
CA VAL A 138 -20.19 9.17 6.63
C VAL A 138 -19.73 7.76 6.93
N PHE A 139 -19.69 6.90 5.92
CA PHE A 139 -19.07 5.59 6.01
C PHE A 139 -17.61 5.64 5.51
N LEU A 140 -16.69 5.08 6.30
CA LEU A 140 -15.29 4.87 5.91
C LEU A 140 -14.99 3.37 5.83
N PRO A 141 -14.72 2.81 4.63
CA PRO A 141 -14.38 1.41 4.44
C PRO A 141 -12.93 1.10 4.82
N VAL A 142 -12.61 1.22 6.10
CA VAL A 142 -11.31 0.85 6.67
C VAL A 142 -11.51 0.11 7.98
N LEU A 143 -10.76 -0.98 8.16
CA LEU A 143 -10.74 -1.79 9.35
C LEU A 143 -9.30 -2.01 9.79
N VAL A 144 -8.89 -1.44 10.91
CA VAL A 144 -7.57 -1.73 11.50
C VAL A 144 -7.68 -3.00 12.34
N LEU A 145 -6.89 -4.00 11.97
CA LEU A 145 -6.84 -5.30 12.62
C LEU A 145 -5.83 -5.31 13.76
N ILE A 146 -4.65 -4.73 13.54
CA ILE A 146 -3.55 -4.66 14.50
C ILE A 146 -2.99 -3.26 14.49
N LEU A 147 -2.77 -2.71 15.67
CA LEU A 147 -2.04 -1.46 15.85
C LEU A 147 -1.29 -1.43 17.16
N GLY A 148 0.01 -1.70 17.13
CA GLY A 148 0.85 -1.79 18.32
C GLY A 148 2.17 -1.09 18.08
N GLY A 149 2.55 -0.13 18.93
CA GLY A 149 3.78 0.66 18.71
C GLY A 149 3.90 1.17 17.27
N ASP A 150 4.87 0.63 16.55
CA ASP A 150 5.22 0.81 15.15
C ASP A 150 4.61 -0.22 14.17
N ASP A 151 4.00 -1.31 14.64
CA ASP A 151 3.34 -2.30 13.79
C ASP A 151 1.89 -1.93 13.50
N MET A 152 1.48 -2.12 12.25
CA MET A 152 0.12 -1.87 11.78
C MET A 152 -0.34 -2.97 10.82
N THR A 153 -1.58 -3.41 10.98
CA THR A 153 -2.28 -4.21 9.97
C THR A 153 -3.69 -3.67 9.79
N LEU A 154 -4.11 -3.43 8.55
CA LEU A 154 -5.45 -2.98 8.23
C LEU A 154 -5.96 -3.55 6.91
N VAL A 155 -7.28 -3.45 6.74
CA VAL A 155 -8.00 -3.77 5.51
C VAL A 155 -8.76 -2.54 5.05
N THR A 156 -8.73 -2.25 3.75
CA THR A 156 -9.49 -1.15 3.14
C THR A 156 -9.88 -1.51 1.70
N THR A 157 -10.53 -0.59 0.99
CA THR A 157 -10.88 -0.78 -0.41
C THR A 157 -9.62 -0.95 -1.26
N ALA A 158 -9.72 -1.73 -2.33
CA ALA A 158 -8.56 -2.10 -3.13
C ALA A 158 -7.85 -0.88 -3.75
N GLU A 159 -8.62 0.14 -4.17
CA GLU A 159 -8.08 1.35 -4.79
C GLU A 159 -7.41 2.33 -3.82
N SER A 160 -7.66 2.17 -2.52
CA SER A 160 -7.08 2.99 -1.45
C SER A 160 -5.87 2.35 -0.80
N ALA A 161 -5.66 1.04 -0.95
CA ALA A 161 -4.64 0.30 -0.23
C ALA A 161 -3.21 0.82 -0.50
N LEU A 162 -2.82 0.97 -1.78
CA LEU A 162 -1.50 1.48 -2.15
C LEU A 162 -1.30 2.97 -1.77
N PRO A 163 -2.22 3.89 -2.10
CA PRO A 163 -2.12 5.28 -1.65
C PRO A 163 -2.03 5.42 -0.13
N LEU A 164 -2.88 4.70 0.62
CA LEU A 164 -2.88 4.74 2.08
C LEU A 164 -1.54 4.25 2.63
N ALA A 165 -1.07 3.10 2.16
CA ALA A 165 0.19 2.51 2.59
C ALA A 165 1.40 3.44 2.34
N ALA A 166 1.45 4.06 1.15
CA ALA A 166 2.48 5.04 0.81
C ALA A 166 2.44 6.25 1.74
N LYS A 167 1.27 6.86 1.93
CA LYS A 167 1.10 8.04 2.78
C LYS A 167 1.39 7.74 4.25
N PHE A 168 0.92 6.62 4.76
CA PHE A 168 1.19 6.20 6.13
C PHE A 168 2.70 6.11 6.39
N SER A 169 3.44 5.42 5.51
CA SER A 169 4.89 5.30 5.60
C SER A 169 5.61 6.67 5.55
N GLN A 170 5.18 7.57 4.65
CA GLN A 170 5.73 8.93 4.53
C GLN A 170 5.46 9.78 5.76
N LYS A 171 4.20 9.85 6.21
CA LYS A 171 3.76 10.65 7.36
C LYS A 171 4.38 10.15 8.65
N PHE A 172 4.52 8.84 8.84
CA PHE A 172 5.20 8.29 10.01
C PHE A 172 6.65 8.76 10.08
N GLN A 173 7.40 8.62 8.96
CA GLN A 173 8.80 9.07 8.93
C GLN A 173 8.92 10.59 9.13
N GLN A 174 8.00 11.38 8.56
CA GLN A 174 7.92 12.82 8.79
C GLN A 174 7.72 13.14 10.29
N LYS A 175 6.72 12.53 10.93
CA LYS A 175 6.39 12.80 12.34
C LYS A 175 7.51 12.40 13.30
N THR A 176 8.22 11.30 13.02
CA THR A 176 9.39 10.91 13.83
C THR A 176 10.47 12.01 13.82
N LYS A 177 10.69 12.66 12.67
CA LYS A 177 11.61 13.81 12.56
C LYS A 177 11.09 15.03 13.33
N GLU A 178 9.81 15.35 13.17
CA GLU A 178 9.19 16.52 13.82
C GLU A 178 9.19 16.41 15.35
N LYS A 179 8.94 15.20 15.89
CA LYS A 179 8.98 14.95 17.34
C LYS A 179 10.41 14.81 17.88
N GLY A 180 11.45 14.96 17.05
CA GLY A 180 12.85 14.94 17.45
C GLY A 180 13.32 13.61 18.04
N ILE A 181 12.64 12.50 17.71
CA ILE A 181 13.09 11.15 18.05
C ILE A 181 14.02 10.62 16.94
N PRO A 182 14.82 9.57 17.19
CA PRO A 182 15.62 8.95 16.15
C PRO A 182 14.78 8.70 14.90
N GLU A 183 15.30 9.06 13.73
CA GLU A 183 14.60 8.84 12.46
C GLU A 183 14.27 7.35 12.34
N ILE A 184 13.00 7.05 12.07
CA ILE A 184 12.49 5.69 11.83
C ILE A 184 11.70 5.73 10.53
N SER A 185 11.99 4.81 9.62
CA SER A 185 11.16 4.56 8.44
C SER A 185 10.33 3.30 8.61
N MET A 186 9.40 3.07 7.69
CA MET A 186 8.56 1.87 7.69
C MET A 186 8.73 1.06 6.42
N SER A 187 8.62 -0.25 6.57
CA SER A 187 8.42 -1.15 5.44
C SER A 187 6.96 -1.59 5.41
N VAL A 188 6.39 -1.74 4.21
CA VAL A 188 4.97 -2.05 4.04
C VAL A 188 4.77 -3.15 3.01
N GLY A 189 3.93 -4.14 3.32
CA GLY A 189 3.44 -5.14 2.37
C GLY A 189 1.96 -4.89 2.06
N VAL A 190 1.59 -4.89 0.77
CA VAL A 190 0.20 -4.67 0.32
C VAL A 190 -0.27 -5.81 -0.58
N VAL A 191 -1.35 -6.48 -0.17
CA VAL A 191 -2.00 -7.51 -0.98
C VAL A 191 -3.36 -7.01 -1.44
N ILE A 192 -3.61 -7.02 -2.74
CA ILE A 192 -4.92 -6.70 -3.31
C ILE A 192 -5.50 -7.97 -3.91
N SER A 193 -6.69 -8.38 -3.48
CA SER A 193 -7.37 -9.55 -4.03
C SER A 193 -8.87 -9.49 -3.78
N LYS A 194 -9.59 -10.53 -4.22
CA LYS A 194 -11.01 -10.72 -3.93
C LYS A 194 -11.23 -10.99 -2.45
N ILE A 195 -12.35 -10.53 -1.90
CA ILE A 195 -12.75 -10.77 -0.50
C ILE A 195 -12.85 -12.26 -0.13
N ALA A 196 -13.07 -13.13 -1.11
CA ALA A 196 -13.09 -14.59 -0.92
C ALA A 196 -11.69 -15.21 -0.76
N PHE A 197 -10.62 -14.44 -1.01
CA PHE A 197 -9.25 -14.90 -0.77
C PHE A 197 -9.06 -15.07 0.74
N PRO A 198 -8.63 -16.26 1.23
CA PRO A 198 -8.59 -16.53 2.66
C PRO A 198 -7.72 -15.53 3.43
N ILE A 199 -8.18 -15.05 4.58
CA ILE A 199 -7.46 -14.08 5.41
C ILE A 199 -6.06 -14.57 5.82
N PHE A 200 -5.91 -15.89 6.02
CA PHE A 200 -4.60 -16.51 6.26
C PHE A 200 -3.64 -16.30 5.08
N SER A 201 -4.13 -16.42 3.85
CA SER A 201 -3.34 -16.22 2.63
C SER A 201 -2.98 -14.74 2.44
N TYR A 202 -3.89 -13.81 2.76
CA TYR A 202 -3.59 -12.38 2.85
C TYR A 202 -2.45 -12.11 3.84
N ALA A 203 -2.55 -12.63 5.06
CA ALA A 203 -1.56 -12.44 6.10
C ALA A 203 -0.19 -13.02 5.71
N LYS A 204 -0.16 -14.26 5.19
CA LYS A 204 1.07 -14.92 4.73
C LYS A 204 1.76 -14.11 3.63
N LEU A 205 1.02 -13.76 2.57
CA LEU A 205 1.58 -13.02 1.44
C LEU A 205 1.98 -11.59 1.84
N GLY A 206 1.19 -10.93 2.69
CA GLY A 206 1.51 -9.62 3.25
C GLY A 206 2.84 -9.63 4.01
N GLU A 207 3.09 -10.65 4.82
CA GLU A 207 4.36 -10.82 5.56
C GLU A 207 5.55 -11.08 4.61
N GLU A 208 5.36 -11.87 3.56
CA GLU A 208 6.41 -12.08 2.54
C GLU A 208 6.75 -10.79 1.78
N LEU A 209 5.74 -9.99 1.44
CA LEU A 209 5.90 -8.66 0.83
C LEU A 209 6.58 -7.68 1.78
N LEU A 210 6.19 -7.67 3.06
CA LEU A 210 6.82 -6.84 4.10
C LEU A 210 8.31 -7.16 4.24
N LYS A 211 8.68 -8.45 4.26
CA LYS A 211 10.09 -8.87 4.28
C LYS A 211 10.86 -8.42 3.05
N SER A 212 10.23 -8.47 1.87
CA SER A 212 10.81 -7.98 0.62
C SER A 212 11.03 -6.46 0.67
N ALA A 213 10.07 -5.67 1.16
CA ALA A 213 10.22 -4.24 1.39
C ALA A 213 11.34 -3.92 2.41
N LYS A 214 11.42 -4.66 3.53
CA LYS A 214 12.49 -4.52 4.52
C LYS A 214 13.88 -4.75 3.93
N ARG A 215 14.01 -5.68 2.97
CA ARG A 215 15.28 -5.92 2.26
C ARG A 215 15.69 -4.70 1.45
N LEU A 216 14.78 -4.13 0.64
CA LEU A 216 15.05 -2.90 -0.12
C LEU A 216 15.42 -1.73 0.80
N SER A 217 14.67 -1.53 1.90
CA SER A 217 14.98 -0.46 2.87
C SER A 217 16.41 -0.55 3.44
N ARG A 218 16.93 -1.77 3.63
CA ARG A 218 18.31 -1.99 4.09
C ARG A 218 19.33 -1.68 2.98
N GLU A 219 19.07 -2.11 1.76
CA GLU A 219 19.95 -1.89 0.59
C GLU A 219 20.04 -0.42 0.19
N MET A 220 18.94 0.32 0.28
CA MET A 220 18.86 1.72 -0.12
C MET A 220 19.38 2.70 0.94
N ARG A 221 19.68 2.22 2.14
CA ARG A 221 20.22 3.03 3.23
C ARG A 221 21.60 3.58 2.82
N LYS A 222 21.69 4.90 2.62
CA LYS A 222 22.96 5.61 2.38
C LYS A 222 23.20 6.64 3.48
N GLY A 223 24.43 6.73 3.97
CA GLY A 223 24.83 7.75 4.96
C GLY A 223 24.05 7.69 6.28
N GLY A 224 23.51 6.53 6.66
CA GLY A 224 22.74 6.37 7.89
C GLY A 224 21.26 6.76 7.80
N LYS A 225 20.81 7.39 6.71
CA LYS A 225 19.43 7.84 6.48
C LYS A 225 18.47 6.67 6.31
N GLU A 226 17.36 6.72 7.02
CA GLU A 226 16.32 5.68 6.94
C GLU A 226 15.50 5.85 5.66
N VAL A 227 15.23 4.76 4.94
CA VAL A 227 14.40 4.79 3.72
C VAL A 227 13.19 3.90 3.95
N GLY A 228 12.00 4.43 3.69
CA GLY A 228 10.76 3.66 3.71
C GLY A 228 10.59 2.88 2.41
N ALA A 229 10.01 1.69 2.49
CA ALA A 229 9.85 0.81 1.33
C ALA A 229 8.48 0.13 1.34
N ILE A 230 8.01 -0.22 0.16
CA ILE A 230 6.72 -0.87 -0.04
C ILE A 230 6.81 -1.92 -1.12
N ASP A 231 6.19 -3.05 -0.86
CA ASP A 231 6.01 -4.12 -1.83
C ASP A 231 4.54 -4.46 -1.95
N PHE A 232 4.11 -4.88 -3.14
CA PHE A 232 2.72 -5.19 -3.39
C PHE A 232 2.49 -6.29 -4.41
N MET A 233 1.35 -6.95 -4.30
CA MET A 233 0.89 -7.96 -5.25
C MET A 233 -0.62 -7.90 -5.44
N VAL A 234 -1.06 -7.90 -6.70
CA VAL A 234 -2.45 -8.09 -7.07
C VAL A 234 -2.68 -9.57 -7.36
N VAL A 235 -3.49 -10.23 -6.54
CA VAL A 235 -3.79 -11.66 -6.67
C VAL A 235 -5.11 -11.82 -7.41
N THR A 236 -5.03 -12.25 -8.67
CA THR A 236 -6.20 -12.60 -9.49
C THR A 236 -6.53 -14.08 -9.41
N SER A 237 -5.51 -14.93 -9.22
CA SER A 237 -5.63 -16.38 -9.05
C SER A 237 -4.85 -16.81 -7.80
N PRO A 238 -5.51 -17.43 -6.80
CA PRO A 238 -4.82 -17.92 -5.62
C PRO A 238 -3.72 -18.93 -5.97
N SER A 239 -2.55 -18.80 -5.34
CA SER A 239 -1.46 -19.76 -5.42
C SER A 239 -0.99 -20.12 -4.00
N THR A 240 -0.50 -21.35 -3.81
CA THR A 240 0.14 -21.78 -2.56
C THR A 240 1.64 -21.51 -2.53
N GLN A 241 2.20 -21.09 -3.68
CA GLN A 241 3.61 -20.76 -3.86
C GLN A 241 4.03 -19.59 -2.98
N SER A 242 5.33 -19.53 -2.69
CA SER A 242 5.96 -18.37 -2.07
C SER A 242 6.03 -17.18 -3.04
N LEU A 243 6.17 -15.97 -2.51
CA LEU A 243 6.36 -14.74 -3.29
C LEU A 243 7.54 -14.85 -4.27
N GLU A 244 8.63 -15.51 -3.88
CA GLU A 244 9.80 -15.68 -4.74
C GLU A 244 9.51 -16.58 -5.95
N GLU A 245 8.78 -17.67 -5.74
CA GLU A 245 8.35 -18.57 -6.81
C GLU A 245 7.36 -17.88 -7.75
N VAL A 246 6.35 -17.18 -7.21
CA VAL A 246 5.41 -16.40 -8.02
C VAL A 246 6.15 -15.38 -8.89
N ARG A 247 7.18 -14.72 -8.34
CA ARG A 247 8.02 -13.79 -9.09
C ARG A 247 8.82 -14.46 -10.19
N LYS A 248 9.45 -15.60 -9.89
CA LYS A 248 10.20 -16.36 -10.89
C LYS A 248 9.28 -16.85 -12.02
N ASP A 249 8.08 -17.29 -11.71
CA ASP A 249 7.15 -17.85 -12.69
C ASP A 249 6.41 -16.78 -13.51
N SER A 250 5.98 -15.69 -12.86
CA SER A 250 5.09 -14.69 -13.47
C SER A 250 5.81 -13.45 -13.97
N PHE A 251 6.98 -13.13 -13.42
CA PHE A 251 7.67 -11.86 -13.64
C PHE A 251 9.10 -12.01 -14.16
N TYR A 252 9.61 -13.24 -14.29
CA TYR A 252 10.94 -13.49 -14.82
C TYR A 252 10.87 -14.50 -15.96
N TYR A 253 11.70 -14.29 -16.98
CA TYR A 253 11.98 -15.33 -17.97
C TYR A 253 13.34 -15.09 -18.63
N GLU A 254 13.91 -16.18 -19.16
CA GLU A 254 15.12 -16.14 -19.99
C GLU A 254 14.77 -16.57 -21.41
N LYS A 255 15.26 -15.83 -22.40
CA LYS A 255 15.07 -16.18 -23.80
C LYS A 255 16.12 -17.20 -24.23
N LYS A 256 15.68 -18.43 -24.54
CA LYS A 256 16.56 -19.57 -24.86
C LYS A 256 17.59 -19.30 -25.96
N ASP A 257 17.23 -18.50 -26.98
CA ASP A 257 18.12 -18.28 -28.13
C ASP A 257 19.24 -17.28 -27.85
N THR A 258 19.02 -16.35 -26.91
CA THR A 258 19.93 -15.21 -26.66
C THR A 258 20.50 -15.19 -25.24
N SER A 259 20.00 -16.06 -24.34
CA SER A 259 20.23 -16.02 -22.89
C SER A 259 19.96 -14.65 -22.26
N GLU A 260 19.13 -13.84 -22.90
CA GLU A 260 18.69 -12.56 -22.35
C GLU A 260 17.69 -12.80 -21.21
N ARG A 261 17.95 -12.15 -20.08
CA ARG A 261 17.15 -12.26 -18.85
C ARG A 261 16.23 -11.05 -18.73
N PHE A 262 14.95 -11.29 -18.44
CA PHE A 262 13.93 -10.26 -18.36
C PHE A 262 13.21 -10.31 -17.01
N TRP A 263 13.12 -9.15 -16.36
CA TRP A 263 12.34 -8.90 -15.16
C TRP A 263 11.21 -7.91 -15.49
N LEU A 264 9.97 -8.37 -15.28
CA LEU A 264 8.74 -7.65 -15.61
C LEU A 264 8.17 -6.86 -14.43
N THR A 265 8.95 -6.63 -13.38
CA THR A 265 8.52 -5.89 -12.20
C THR A 265 9.73 -5.19 -11.62
N ALA A 266 9.56 -3.93 -11.20
CA ALA A 266 10.56 -3.21 -10.41
C ALA A 266 10.27 -3.22 -8.90
N ARG A 267 9.19 -3.89 -8.47
CA ARG A 267 8.88 -4.08 -7.05
C ARG A 267 10.02 -4.78 -6.31
N PRO A 268 10.29 -4.41 -5.04
CA PRO A 268 9.66 -3.36 -4.23
C PRO A 268 10.04 -1.91 -4.64
N TYR A 269 9.26 -0.93 -4.17
CA TYR A 269 9.48 0.51 -4.39
C TYR A 269 9.85 1.23 -3.08
N THR A 270 10.54 2.37 -3.15
CA THR A 270 10.67 3.27 -2.00
C THR A 270 9.38 4.07 -1.78
N THR A 271 9.08 4.40 -0.53
CA THR A 271 7.94 5.28 -0.17
C THR A 271 8.40 6.68 0.19
N THR A 272 9.61 6.81 0.72
CA THR A 272 10.21 8.10 1.09
C THR A 272 11.38 8.43 0.17
N GLU A 273 11.68 9.73 0.09
CA GLU A 273 12.70 10.31 -0.78
C GLU A 273 12.40 10.16 -2.29
N SER A 274 11.94 11.25 -2.89
CA SER A 274 11.55 11.32 -4.31
C SER A 274 12.70 11.13 -5.28
N ASP A 275 13.95 11.17 -4.82
CA ASP A 275 15.13 11.10 -5.70
C ASP A 275 15.42 9.68 -6.21
N TYR A 276 14.87 8.66 -5.55
CA TYR A 276 15.00 7.28 -6.01
C TYR A 276 14.19 7.04 -7.29
N ASP A 277 14.79 6.32 -8.24
CA ASP A 277 14.18 6.00 -9.52
C ASP A 277 12.85 5.24 -9.32
N PHE A 278 12.88 4.20 -8.49
CA PHE A 278 11.72 3.37 -8.14
C PHE A 278 11.07 3.86 -6.85
N ASN A 279 10.31 4.96 -6.95
CA ASN A 279 9.47 5.47 -5.87
C ASN A 279 7.97 5.25 -6.18
N LEU A 280 7.21 4.75 -5.19
CA LEU A 280 5.79 4.40 -5.40
C LEU A 280 4.94 5.64 -5.71
N GLU A 281 5.25 6.81 -5.15
CA GLU A 281 4.48 8.03 -5.41
C GLU A 281 4.57 8.46 -6.87
N LYS A 282 5.74 8.34 -7.49
CA LYS A 282 5.91 8.54 -8.95
C LYS A 282 5.00 7.60 -9.73
N MET A 283 5.01 6.31 -9.38
CA MET A 283 4.18 5.30 -10.04
C MET A 283 2.68 5.58 -9.88
N LEU A 284 2.23 5.95 -8.68
CA LEU A 284 0.84 6.33 -8.41
C LEU A 284 0.44 7.60 -9.17
N ASN A 285 1.33 8.60 -9.25
CA ASN A 285 1.08 9.83 -10.01
C ASN A 285 0.93 9.54 -11.50
N PHE A 286 1.86 8.78 -12.10
CA PHE A 286 1.71 8.35 -13.49
C PHE A 286 0.42 7.58 -13.72
N THR A 287 0.07 6.64 -12.83
CA THR A 287 -1.18 5.89 -12.94
C THR A 287 -2.41 6.83 -12.98
N ARG A 288 -2.42 7.86 -12.15
CA ARG A 288 -3.48 8.91 -12.17
C ARG A 288 -3.47 9.72 -13.46
N GLN A 289 -2.30 10.13 -13.94
CA GLN A 289 -2.16 10.89 -15.19
C GLN A 289 -2.61 10.08 -16.42
N PHE A 290 -2.23 8.80 -16.52
CA PHE A 290 -2.71 7.90 -17.57
C PHE A 290 -4.23 7.72 -17.53
N LYS A 291 -4.84 7.72 -16.33
CA LYS A 291 -6.31 7.69 -16.21
C LYS A 291 -6.97 9.00 -16.61
N ASN A 292 -6.43 10.13 -16.16
CA ASN A 292 -7.05 11.44 -16.36
C ASN A 292 -6.93 11.93 -17.80
N SER A 293 -5.91 11.47 -18.52
CA SER A 293 -5.71 11.72 -19.95
C SER A 293 -6.56 10.82 -20.85
N ASP A 294 -7.44 9.98 -20.29
CA ASP A 294 -8.24 8.99 -21.02
C ASP A 294 -7.38 8.05 -21.89
N PHE A 295 -6.14 7.75 -21.45
CA PHE A 295 -5.21 6.93 -22.24
C PHE A 295 -5.82 5.55 -22.54
N PRO A 296 -5.72 5.04 -23.79
CA PRO A 296 -6.36 3.79 -24.19
C PRO A 296 -5.91 2.57 -23.36
N ARG A 297 -6.75 2.12 -22.42
CA ARG A 297 -6.49 0.98 -21.54
C ARG A 297 -6.15 -0.30 -22.29
N THR A 298 -6.81 -0.55 -23.42
CA THR A 298 -6.57 -1.74 -24.26
C THR A 298 -5.13 -1.78 -24.78
N ARG A 299 -4.52 -0.62 -25.03
CA ARG A 299 -3.11 -0.52 -25.45
C ARG A 299 -2.15 -0.81 -24.30
N LEU A 300 -2.43 -0.28 -23.10
CA LEU A 300 -1.65 -0.60 -21.90
C LEU A 300 -1.68 -2.11 -21.61
N LYS A 301 -2.88 -2.72 -21.63
CA LYS A 301 -3.02 -4.17 -21.42
C LYS A 301 -2.34 -5.00 -22.51
N ALA A 302 -2.36 -4.55 -23.76
CA ALA A 302 -1.69 -5.27 -24.84
C ALA A 302 -0.19 -5.46 -24.55
N MET A 303 0.47 -4.48 -23.93
CA MET A 303 1.90 -4.55 -23.59
C MET A 303 2.25 -5.75 -22.71
N GLU A 304 1.36 -6.21 -21.82
CA GLU A 304 1.61 -7.38 -20.98
C GLU A 304 2.04 -8.61 -21.80
N ARG A 305 1.38 -8.84 -22.94
CA ARG A 305 1.73 -9.94 -23.84
C ARG A 305 3.09 -9.70 -24.50
N TYR A 306 3.34 -8.52 -25.04
CA TYR A 306 4.55 -8.24 -25.81
C TYR A 306 5.81 -8.14 -24.96
N LEU A 307 5.67 -7.69 -23.71
CA LEU A 307 6.74 -7.73 -22.71
C LEU A 307 7.25 -9.15 -22.45
N ARG A 308 6.41 -10.18 -22.64
CA ARG A 308 6.80 -11.60 -22.51
C ARG A 308 7.41 -12.21 -23.78
N MET A 309 7.44 -11.46 -24.89
CA MET A 309 7.93 -11.94 -26.19
C MET A 309 9.37 -11.49 -26.50
N GLY A 310 10.08 -10.91 -25.53
CA GLY A 310 11.45 -10.42 -25.67
C GLY A 310 11.55 -8.99 -26.19
N LYS A 311 12.79 -8.48 -26.23
CA LYS A 311 13.14 -7.08 -26.51
C LYS A 311 12.61 -6.56 -27.85
N GLY A 312 12.81 -7.28 -28.95
CA GLY A 312 12.39 -6.82 -30.29
C GLY A 312 10.88 -6.63 -30.41
N ASN A 313 10.10 -7.59 -29.94
CA ASN A 313 8.63 -7.55 -29.99
C ASN A 313 8.06 -6.45 -29.08
N SER A 314 8.61 -6.31 -27.86
CA SER A 314 8.17 -5.29 -26.91
C SER A 314 8.50 -3.87 -27.38
N ILE A 315 9.69 -3.63 -27.94
CA ILE A 315 10.05 -2.33 -28.55
C ILE A 315 9.11 -2.02 -29.72
N LEU A 316 8.90 -3.00 -30.62
CA LEU A 316 8.06 -2.80 -31.80
C LEU A 316 6.62 -2.46 -31.40
N GLU A 317 6.03 -3.18 -30.45
CA GLU A 317 4.67 -2.86 -29.99
C GLU A 317 4.64 -1.51 -29.28
N PHE A 318 5.63 -1.18 -28.45
CA PHE A 318 5.68 0.11 -27.77
C PHE A 318 5.71 1.28 -28.76
N CYS A 319 6.55 1.20 -29.80
CA CYS A 319 6.59 2.17 -30.89
C CYS A 319 5.28 2.20 -31.69
N THR A 320 4.70 1.03 -31.97
CA THR A 320 3.43 0.90 -32.68
C THR A 320 2.27 1.52 -31.89
N MET A 321 2.21 1.28 -30.59
CA MET A 321 1.26 1.90 -29.66
C MET A 321 1.37 3.42 -29.76
N ARG A 322 2.58 3.98 -29.63
CA ARG A 322 2.82 5.43 -29.75
C ARG A 322 2.27 5.97 -31.06
N LEU A 323 2.66 5.38 -32.19
CA LEU A 323 2.22 5.81 -33.53
C LEU A 323 0.70 5.72 -33.74
N ARG A 324 0.03 4.78 -33.07
CA ARG A 324 -1.40 4.48 -33.22
C ARG A 324 -2.29 5.16 -32.18
N LEU A 325 -1.77 6.05 -31.34
CA LEU A 325 -2.57 6.94 -30.51
C LEU A 325 -3.35 7.87 -31.47
N LYS A 326 -4.57 7.44 -31.82
CA LYS A 326 -5.47 8.08 -32.78
C LYS A 326 -6.48 8.95 -32.02
N GLU A 327 -6.10 10.18 -31.75
CA GLU A 327 -7.02 11.20 -31.24
C GLU A 327 -6.66 12.57 -31.86
N THR A 328 -7.31 13.65 -31.43
CA THR A 328 -7.00 15.02 -31.86
C THR A 328 -5.51 15.33 -31.69
N LYS A 329 -4.98 16.34 -32.40
CA LYS A 329 -3.54 16.69 -32.31
C LYS A 329 -3.10 16.93 -30.85
N GLU A 330 -3.96 17.57 -30.05
CA GLU A 330 -3.73 17.95 -28.66
C GLU A 330 -3.68 16.76 -27.69
N THR A 331 -4.62 15.81 -27.83
CA THR A 331 -4.65 14.58 -27.02
C THR A 331 -3.47 13.67 -27.33
N LYS A 332 -3.10 13.58 -28.62
CA LYS A 332 -1.89 12.89 -29.05
C LYS A 332 -0.65 13.50 -28.40
N GLU A 333 -0.47 14.81 -28.45
CA GLU A 333 0.68 15.48 -27.83
C GLU A 333 0.74 15.22 -26.32
N THR A 334 -0.41 15.24 -25.64
CA THR A 334 -0.54 14.89 -24.22
C THR A 334 -0.10 13.46 -23.92
N HIS A 335 -0.60 12.46 -24.65
CA HIS A 335 -0.24 11.05 -24.43
C HIS A 335 1.23 10.77 -24.75
N TYR A 336 1.77 11.41 -25.79
CA TYR A 336 3.20 11.29 -26.13
C TYR A 336 4.08 11.93 -25.06
N GLY A 337 3.73 13.12 -24.58
CA GLY A 337 4.40 13.80 -23.48
C GLY A 337 4.44 12.91 -22.23
N LEU A 338 3.28 12.36 -21.85
CA LEU A 338 3.14 11.47 -20.69
C LEU A 338 4.01 10.21 -20.80
N LEU A 339 4.03 9.56 -21.97
CA LEU A 339 4.90 8.39 -22.19
C LEU A 339 6.38 8.75 -22.12
N ASN A 340 6.79 9.88 -22.72
CA ASN A 340 8.17 10.34 -22.68
C ASN A 340 8.62 10.69 -21.26
N GLU A 341 7.74 11.34 -20.48
CA GLU A 341 7.99 11.64 -19.07
C GLU A 341 8.14 10.35 -18.27
N PHE A 342 7.22 9.37 -18.42
CA PHE A 342 7.31 8.06 -17.77
C PHE A 342 8.63 7.36 -18.08
N ILE A 343 9.02 7.32 -19.36
CA ILE A 343 10.29 6.73 -19.81
C ILE A 343 11.49 7.43 -19.19
N SER A 344 11.47 8.76 -19.16
CA SER A 344 12.56 9.56 -18.59
C SER A 344 12.68 9.31 -17.08
N THR A 345 11.58 9.38 -16.35
CA THR A 345 11.54 9.23 -14.89
C THR A 345 12.05 7.86 -14.44
N PHE A 346 11.71 6.78 -15.15
CA PHE A 346 12.16 5.42 -14.83
C PHE A 346 13.40 4.97 -15.61
N LYS A 347 14.03 5.88 -16.36
CA LYS A 347 15.26 5.67 -17.15
C LYS A 347 15.16 4.51 -18.16
N LEU A 348 14.06 4.45 -18.90
CA LEU A 348 13.80 3.44 -19.95
C LEU A 348 14.31 3.86 -21.35
N HIS A 349 15.08 4.95 -21.46
CA HIS A 349 15.27 5.71 -22.70
C HIS A 349 16.09 4.99 -23.79
N GLU A 350 17.06 4.14 -23.42
CA GLU A 350 17.90 3.46 -24.41
C GLU A 350 17.21 2.25 -25.05
N GLN A 351 16.22 1.65 -24.36
CA GLN A 351 15.60 0.39 -24.78
C GLN A 351 14.10 0.29 -24.47
N MET A 352 13.35 1.39 -24.58
CA MET A 352 11.93 1.47 -24.24
C MET A 352 11.14 0.23 -24.73
N PRO A 353 10.41 -0.50 -23.87
CA PRO A 353 10.04 -0.16 -22.48
C PRO A 353 10.98 -0.72 -21.40
N TRP A 354 12.24 -1.00 -21.74
CA TRP A 354 13.24 -1.62 -20.85
C TRP A 354 14.29 -0.63 -20.34
N ARG A 355 14.77 -0.92 -19.13
CA ARG A 355 16.01 -0.41 -18.55
C ARG A 355 16.98 -1.58 -18.37
N ILE A 356 18.26 -1.34 -18.57
CA ILE A 356 19.30 -2.34 -18.34
C ILE A 356 19.77 -2.20 -16.89
N GLU A 357 19.80 -3.31 -16.18
CA GLU A 357 20.34 -3.43 -14.83
C GLU A 357 21.40 -4.53 -14.80
N LYS A 358 22.20 -4.54 -13.73
CA LYS A 358 23.27 -5.54 -13.54
C LYS A 358 23.16 -6.20 -12.19
N ASP A 359 23.31 -7.53 -12.19
CA ASP A 359 23.47 -8.34 -10.99
C ASP A 359 24.73 -9.23 -11.11
N ASN A 360 24.93 -10.10 -10.12
CA ASN A 360 26.07 -11.03 -10.11
C ASN A 360 26.07 -12.02 -11.30
N ALA A 361 24.94 -12.22 -11.97
CA ALA A 361 24.81 -13.11 -13.12
C ALA A 361 24.80 -12.33 -14.46
N GLY A 362 25.08 -11.03 -14.44
CA GLY A 362 25.31 -10.19 -15.62
C GLY A 362 24.25 -9.11 -15.84
N GLU A 363 24.06 -8.70 -17.09
CA GLU A 363 23.02 -7.75 -17.47
C GLU A 363 21.64 -8.42 -17.52
N TYR A 364 20.60 -7.66 -17.18
CA TYR A 364 19.21 -8.07 -17.37
C TYR A 364 18.35 -6.86 -17.74
N PHE A 365 17.22 -7.14 -18.40
CA PHE A 365 16.25 -6.12 -18.80
C PHE A 365 15.15 -6.02 -17.75
N LEU A 366 14.99 -4.84 -17.18
CA LEU A 366 13.98 -4.53 -16.18
C LEU A 366 12.91 -3.62 -16.79
N THR A 367 11.64 -3.86 -16.46
CA THR A 367 10.57 -2.92 -16.74
C THR A 367 9.62 -2.80 -15.56
N ASN A 368 9.21 -1.57 -15.26
CA ASN A 368 8.13 -1.25 -14.34
C ASN A 368 6.81 -0.96 -15.07
N PHE A 369 6.76 -1.15 -16.39
CA PHE A 369 5.55 -0.91 -17.18
C PHE A 369 4.44 -1.90 -16.82
N LEU A 370 4.78 -3.16 -16.52
CA LEU A 370 3.78 -4.13 -16.07
C LEU A 370 3.24 -3.80 -14.67
N ASP A 371 4.07 -3.22 -13.79
CA ASP A 371 3.61 -2.71 -12.49
C ASP A 371 2.52 -1.65 -12.66
N LEU A 372 2.72 -0.70 -13.59
CA LEU A 372 1.72 0.29 -13.98
C LEU A 372 0.43 -0.39 -14.46
N VAL A 373 0.53 -1.41 -15.33
CA VAL A 373 -0.62 -2.14 -15.89
C VAL A 373 -1.40 -2.86 -14.79
N GLU A 374 -0.73 -3.52 -13.85
CA GLU A 374 -1.36 -4.27 -12.76
C GLU A 374 -2.11 -3.35 -11.79
N ILE A 375 -1.49 -2.25 -11.36
CA ILE A 375 -2.14 -1.32 -10.43
C ILE A 375 -3.13 -0.39 -11.13
N TYR A 376 -3.15 -0.37 -12.47
CA TYR A 376 -3.98 0.55 -13.23
C TYR A 376 -5.44 0.46 -12.79
N GLU A 377 -6.00 -0.71 -12.53
CA GLU A 377 -7.41 -0.79 -12.12
C GLU A 377 -7.62 -0.37 -10.65
N PHE A 378 -6.58 -0.48 -9.81
CA PHE A 378 -6.59 -0.35 -8.36
C PHE A 378 -5.97 0.96 -7.84
N VAL A 379 -5.98 2.02 -8.64
CA VAL A 379 -5.63 3.38 -8.18
C VAL A 379 -6.74 4.33 -8.58
N GLN A 380 -7.23 5.20 -7.69
CA GLN A 380 -8.26 6.17 -8.08
C GLN A 380 -7.75 7.12 -9.18
N GLY A 381 -8.61 7.39 -10.18
CA GLY A 381 -8.38 8.46 -11.15
C GLY A 381 -8.93 9.77 -10.61
N GLY A 382 -8.43 10.90 -11.09
CA GLY A 382 -8.82 12.24 -10.66
C GLY A 382 -10.10 12.80 -11.29
N LYS A 383 -10.86 12.03 -12.08
CA LYS A 383 -12.23 12.40 -12.42
C LYS A 383 -13.17 11.88 -11.33
N GLN A 384 -13.32 12.67 -10.26
CA GLN A 384 -14.48 12.63 -9.36
C GLN A 384 -15.54 13.61 -9.86
#